data_AF-A0A6N3HZJ2-F1
#
_entry.id   AF-A0A6N3HZJ2-F1
#
_cell.length_a   1.000
_cell.length_b   1.000
_cell.length_c   1.000
_cell.angle_alpha   90.00
_cell.angle_beta   90.00
_cell.angle_gamma   90.00
#
_symmetry.space_group_name_H-M   'P 1'
#
loop_
_entity.id
_entity.type
_entity.pdbx_description
1 polymer ?
#
loop_
_entity_poly.entity_id
_entity_poly.type
_entity_poly.pdbx_seq_one_letter_code
_entity_poly.pdbx_strand_id
1 'polypeptide(L)'
;MPKSVIIPPGTSTPIAPFVPGTLADGVVYVSGTLPFDKDNNVVFINDPKAQTRHVLETIKSVIETAGGTMEDVTFNSIFITDWKNYAAINEIYAEFFPGDKPARFCIQCGLVKPDALVEIATVAHIAK
;
A
#
# COMPACT_ATOMS: atom_id res chain seq x y z
N MET A 1 10.78 -12.79 -19.27
CA MET A 1 9.83 -13.79 -18.74
C MET A 1 8.46 -13.13 -18.59
N PRO A 2 7.30 -13.84 -18.58
CA PRO A 2 6.05 -13.19 -18.20
C PRO A 2 6.15 -12.67 -16.75
N LYS A 3 5.36 -11.64 -16.42
CA LYS A 3 5.28 -11.14 -15.05
C LYS A 3 4.77 -12.23 -14.10
N SER A 4 5.27 -12.22 -12.88
CA SER A 4 4.71 -13.00 -11.78
C SER A 4 3.64 -12.18 -11.07
N VAL A 5 2.50 -12.80 -10.74
CA VAL A 5 1.51 -12.20 -9.85
C VAL A 5 1.90 -12.51 -8.41
N ILE A 6 1.74 -11.52 -7.53
CA ILE A 6 2.04 -11.64 -6.11
C ILE A 6 0.73 -11.59 -5.33
N ILE A 7 0.40 -12.71 -4.68
CA ILE A 7 -0.82 -12.88 -3.90
C ILE A 7 -0.40 -13.43 -2.53
N PRO A 8 -0.30 -12.59 -1.50
CA PRO A 8 0.00 -13.05 -0.15
C PRO A 8 -1.01 -14.11 0.34
N PRO A 9 -0.57 -15.10 1.13
CA PRO A 9 -1.48 -16.06 1.74
C PRO A 9 -2.61 -15.37 2.52
N GLY A 10 -3.85 -15.79 2.31
CA GLY A 10 -5.02 -15.19 2.98
C GLY A 10 -5.61 -13.95 2.30
N THR A 11 -5.05 -13.49 1.17
CA THR A 11 -5.67 -12.44 0.35
C THR A 11 -7.05 -12.91 -0.14
N SER A 12 -8.08 -12.10 0.11
CA SER A 12 -9.43 -12.34 -0.39
C SER A 12 -9.62 -11.82 -1.83
N THR A 13 -10.80 -12.06 -2.40
CA THR A 13 -11.15 -11.58 -3.74
C THR A 13 -11.13 -10.05 -3.80
N PRO A 14 -10.32 -9.45 -4.70
CA PRO A 14 -10.27 -7.99 -4.84
C PRO A 14 -11.59 -7.39 -5.33
N ILE A 15 -11.84 -6.12 -5.00
CA ILE A 15 -13.04 -5.37 -5.40
C ILE A 15 -13.20 -5.22 -6.94
N ALA A 16 -12.11 -5.37 -7.70
CA ALA A 16 -12.05 -5.19 -9.15
C ALA A 16 -11.02 -6.17 -9.76
N PRO A 17 -10.92 -6.34 -11.10
CA PRO A 17 -10.04 -7.36 -11.71
C PRO A 17 -8.55 -6.96 -11.71
N PHE A 18 -7.92 -6.97 -10.53
CA PHE A 18 -6.49 -6.75 -10.34
C PHE A 18 -5.89 -7.76 -9.37
N VAL A 19 -4.57 -7.75 -9.21
CA VAL A 19 -3.83 -8.56 -8.23
C VAL A 19 -3.15 -7.66 -7.20
N PRO A 20 -2.86 -8.13 -5.97
CA PRO A 20 -2.20 -7.31 -4.95
C PRO A 20 -0.86 -6.72 -5.40
N GLY A 21 -0.07 -7.49 -6.14
CA GLY A 21 1.12 -6.97 -6.81
C GLY A 21 1.55 -7.78 -8.02
N THR A 22 2.50 -7.23 -8.77
CA THR A 22 3.18 -7.93 -9.86
C THR A 22 4.68 -7.72 -9.77
N LEU A 23 5.43 -8.74 -10.17
CA LEU A 23 6.89 -8.71 -10.24
C LEU A 23 7.33 -8.97 -11.69
N ALA A 24 8.17 -8.10 -12.22
CA ALA A 24 8.85 -8.30 -13.50
C ALA A 24 10.27 -7.74 -13.39
N ASP A 25 11.26 -8.56 -13.76
CA ASP A 25 12.67 -8.18 -13.85
C ASP A 25 13.19 -7.45 -12.59
N GLY A 26 12.81 -7.93 -11.40
CA GLY A 26 13.25 -7.38 -10.11
C GLY A 26 12.47 -6.17 -9.60
N VAL A 27 11.51 -5.64 -10.38
CA VAL A 27 10.65 -4.53 -9.96
C VAL A 27 9.29 -5.06 -9.53
N VAL A 28 8.89 -4.72 -8.31
CA VAL A 28 7.57 -5.00 -7.75
C VAL A 28 6.69 -3.77 -7.90
N TYR A 29 5.53 -3.94 -8.51
CA TYR A 29 4.44 -2.98 -8.50
C TYR A 29 3.33 -3.50 -7.59
N VAL A 30 3.12 -2.83 -6.46
CA VAL A 30 2.01 -3.08 -5.54
C VAL A 30 0.83 -2.21 -5.96
N SER A 31 -0.34 -2.83 -6.09
CA SER A 31 -1.59 -2.13 -6.44
C SER A 31 -1.96 -1.07 -5.39
N GLY A 32 -2.84 -0.14 -5.78
CA GLY A 32 -3.49 0.76 -4.83
C GLY A 32 -4.15 -0.02 -3.71
N THR A 33 -3.66 0.20 -2.50
CA THR A 33 -4.04 -0.56 -1.31
C THR A 33 -4.82 0.33 -0.37
N LEU A 34 -6.01 -0.12 -0.01
CA LEU A 34 -6.95 0.54 0.90
C LEU A 34 -7.10 -0.28 2.20
N PRO A 35 -7.59 0.34 3.29
CA PRO A 35 -7.81 -0.34 4.56
C PRO A 35 -9.05 -1.24 4.50
N PHE A 36 -8.95 -2.35 3.79
CA PHE A 36 -10.06 -3.30 3.60
C PHE A 36 -9.97 -4.54 4.48
N ASP A 37 -11.13 -5.01 4.93
CA ASP A 37 -11.31 -6.38 5.42
C ASP A 37 -11.38 -7.40 4.27
N LYS A 38 -11.58 -8.67 4.60
CA LYS A 38 -11.70 -9.77 3.63
C LYS A 38 -12.88 -9.62 2.66
N ASP A 39 -13.89 -8.81 2.99
CA ASP A 39 -15.11 -8.61 2.21
C ASP A 39 -15.09 -7.25 1.47
N ASN A 40 -13.94 -6.56 1.44
CA ASN A 40 -13.74 -5.23 0.85
C ASN A 40 -14.55 -4.10 1.52
N ASN A 41 -14.85 -4.23 2.82
CA ASN A 41 -15.35 -3.13 3.64
C ASN A 41 -14.18 -2.34 4.23
N VAL A 42 -14.36 -1.02 4.36
CA VAL A 42 -13.36 -0.18 5.03
C VAL A 42 -13.34 -0.48 6.53
N VAL A 43 -12.15 -0.76 7.05
CA VAL A 43 -11.89 -0.91 8.49
C VAL A 43 -11.37 0.40 9.09
N PHE A 44 -11.52 0.55 10.41
CA PHE A 44 -11.05 1.71 11.17
C PHE A 44 -11.65 3.05 10.68
N ILE A 45 -12.98 3.09 10.56
CA ILE A 45 -13.72 4.29 10.14
C ILE A 45 -13.34 5.47 11.05
N ASN A 46 -13.01 6.62 10.44
CA ASN A 46 -12.58 7.86 11.10
C ASN A 46 -11.20 7.80 11.81
N ASP A 47 -10.42 6.72 11.67
CA ASP A 47 -9.07 6.61 12.23
C ASP A 47 -8.02 6.55 11.11
N PRO A 48 -7.43 7.69 10.70
CA PRO A 48 -6.44 7.72 9.63
C PRO A 48 -5.15 6.99 10.00
N LYS A 49 -4.81 6.87 11.30
CA LYS A 49 -3.59 6.18 11.74
C LYS A 49 -3.75 4.67 11.55
N ALA A 50 -4.84 4.12 12.07
CA ALA A 50 -5.13 2.69 11.95
C ALA A 50 -5.33 2.27 10.48
N GLN A 51 -6.00 3.10 9.67
CA GLN A 51 -6.10 2.86 8.23
C GLN A 51 -4.74 2.84 7.54
N THR A 52 -3.87 3.82 7.83
CA THR A 52 -2.52 3.88 7.25
C THR A 52 -1.68 2.67 7.63
N ARG A 53 -1.76 2.23 8.89
CA ARG A 53 -1.03 1.06 9.39
C ARG A 53 -1.45 -0.20 8.63
N HIS A 54 -2.76 -0.43 8.52
CA HIS A 54 -3.30 -1.60 7.80
C HIS A 54 -2.89 -1.62 6.33
N VAL A 55 -2.93 -0.46 5.67
CA VAL A 55 -2.47 -0.31 4.28
C VAL A 55 -0.99 -0.68 4.15
N LEU A 56 -0.12 -0.16 5.02
CA LEU A 56 1.32 -0.43 4.97
C LEU A 56 1.69 -1.86 5.37
N GLU A 57 0.95 -2.49 6.29
CA GLU A 57 1.09 -3.92 6.62
C GLU A 57 0.73 -4.81 5.43
N THR A 58 -0.34 -4.45 4.71
CA THR A 58 -0.74 -5.16 3.49
C THR A 58 0.31 -5.02 2.39
N ILE A 59 0.80 -3.79 2.15
CA ILE A 59 1.89 -3.53 1.19
C ILE A 59 3.15 -4.31 1.56
N LYS A 60 3.54 -4.28 2.84
CA LYS A 60 4.68 -5.04 3.36
C LYS A 60 4.52 -6.53 3.06
N SER A 61 3.35 -7.10 3.32
CA SER A 61 3.07 -8.51 3.02
C SER A 61 3.22 -8.85 1.53
N VAL A 62 2.79 -7.96 0.63
CA VAL A 62 3.01 -8.12 -0.83
C VAL A 62 4.50 -8.14 -1.16
N ILE A 63 5.26 -7.17 -0.65
CA ILE A 63 6.70 -7.07 -0.94
C ILE A 63 7.47 -8.27 -0.36
N GLU A 64 7.17 -8.69 0.87
CA GLU A 64 7.77 -9.87 1.50
C GLU A 64 7.42 -11.16 0.75
N THR A 65 6.19 -11.30 0.27
CA THR A 65 5.77 -12.43 -0.58
C THR A 65 6.53 -12.44 -1.92
N ALA A 66 6.89 -11.28 -2.44
CA ALA A 66 7.74 -11.15 -3.63
C ALA A 66 9.23 -11.44 -3.35
N GLY A 67 9.63 -11.56 -2.09
CA GLY A 67 11.01 -11.83 -1.66
C GLY A 67 11.83 -10.59 -1.31
N GLY A 68 11.20 -9.42 -1.17
CA GLY A 68 11.85 -8.17 -0.78
C GLY A 68 11.53 -7.72 0.65
N THR A 69 11.90 -6.48 0.96
CA THR A 69 11.67 -5.79 2.23
C THR A 69 11.18 -4.36 2.00
N MET A 70 10.72 -3.69 3.06
CA MET A 70 10.32 -2.28 2.97
C MET A 70 11.49 -1.33 2.62
N GLU A 71 12.74 -1.75 2.82
CA GLU A 71 13.93 -0.98 2.40
C GLU A 71 14.11 -0.96 0.88
N ASP A 72 13.54 -1.94 0.17
CA ASP A 72 13.60 -2.02 -1.29
C ASP A 72 12.60 -1.06 -1.97
N VAL A 73 11.74 -0.39 -1.20
CA VAL A 73 10.73 0.53 -1.72
C VAL A 73 11.40 1.80 -2.23
N THR A 74 11.22 2.05 -3.52
CA THR A 74 11.79 3.22 -4.19
C THR A 74 10.79 4.37 -4.28
N PHE A 75 9.49 4.05 -4.42
CA PHE A 75 8.45 5.05 -4.63
C PHE A 75 7.11 4.69 -3.98
N ASN A 76 6.46 5.67 -3.36
CA ASN A 76 5.06 5.57 -2.92
C ASN A 76 4.17 6.66 -3.54
N SER A 77 3.04 6.24 -4.08
CA SER A 77 1.94 7.10 -4.50
C SER A 77 0.89 7.13 -3.40
N ILE A 78 0.72 8.27 -2.72
CA ILE A 78 -0.19 8.40 -1.57
C ILE A 78 -1.40 9.24 -1.97
N PHE A 79 -2.59 8.68 -1.81
CA PHE A 79 -3.87 9.33 -2.08
C PHE A 79 -4.63 9.49 -0.78
N ILE A 80 -5.09 10.71 -0.49
CA ILE A 80 -5.86 11.02 0.73
C ILE A 80 -7.14 11.77 0.39
N THR A 81 -8.09 11.78 1.32
CA THR A 81 -9.36 12.52 1.13
C THR A 81 -9.40 13.88 1.83
N ASP A 82 -8.61 14.10 2.88
CA ASP A 82 -8.56 15.35 3.65
C ASP A 82 -7.15 15.63 4.20
N TRP A 83 -6.62 16.84 3.94
CA TRP A 83 -5.32 17.30 4.47
C TRP A 83 -5.26 17.37 6.00
N LYS A 84 -6.41 17.45 6.70
CA LYS A 84 -6.43 17.36 8.17
C LYS A 84 -5.84 16.05 8.70
N ASN A 85 -5.90 14.98 7.91
CA ASN A 85 -5.36 13.67 8.27
C ASN A 85 -3.88 13.51 7.93
N TYR A 86 -3.28 14.46 7.20
CA TYR A 86 -1.93 14.32 6.65
C TYR A 86 -0.86 14.10 7.73
N ALA A 87 -0.95 14.81 8.86
CA ALA A 87 -0.01 14.63 9.96
C ALA A 87 -0.08 13.22 10.56
N ALA A 88 -1.30 12.71 10.79
CA ALA A 88 -1.54 11.38 11.33
C ALA A 88 -1.06 10.26 10.38
N ILE A 89 -1.30 10.42 9.08
CA ILE A 89 -0.82 9.48 8.04
C ILE A 89 0.72 9.47 8.01
N ASN A 90 1.37 10.62 8.08
CA ASN A 90 2.83 10.71 8.05
C ASN A 90 3.51 10.10 9.29
N GLU A 91 2.90 10.24 10.46
CA GLU A 91 3.39 9.62 11.69
C GLU A 91 3.53 8.10 11.51
N ILE A 92 2.46 7.45 11.05
CA ILE A 92 2.46 5.99 10.83
C ILE A 92 3.36 5.61 9.65
N TYR A 93 3.31 6.36 8.55
CA TYR A 93 4.16 6.09 7.38
C TYR A 93 5.65 6.08 7.75
N ALA A 94 6.10 6.99 8.62
CA ALA A 94 7.50 7.06 9.04
C ALA A 94 7.95 5.83 9.84
N GLU A 95 7.05 5.16 10.57
CA GLU A 95 7.37 3.93 11.32
C GLU A 95 7.75 2.76 10.40
N PHE A 96 7.17 2.70 9.19
CA PHE A 96 7.40 1.61 8.23
C PHE A 96 8.65 1.80 7.37
N PHE A 97 9.25 2.99 7.39
CA PHE A 97 10.46 3.33 6.65
C PHE A 97 11.49 3.97 7.59
N PRO A 98 12.10 3.22 8.54
CA PRO A 98 12.97 3.82 9.56
C PRO A 98 14.28 4.40 8.99
N GLY A 99 14.84 3.82 7.94
CA GLY A 99 16.09 4.24 7.29
C GLY A 99 15.92 5.29 6.19
N ASP A 100 16.58 5.06 5.06
CA ASP A 100 16.41 5.91 3.87
C ASP A 100 14.96 5.85 3.38
N LYS A 101 14.38 7.02 3.14
CA LYS A 101 12.96 7.15 2.81
C LYS A 101 12.76 7.00 1.30
N PRO A 102 11.66 6.34 0.86
CA PRO A 102 11.30 6.32 -0.55
C PRO A 102 11.03 7.72 -1.09
N ALA A 103 11.23 7.90 -2.40
CA ALA A 103 10.59 9.01 -3.09
C ALA A 103 9.05 8.84 -2.99
N ARG A 104 8.31 9.95 -3.00
CA ARG A 104 6.85 9.89 -2.91
C ARG A 104 6.16 11.13 -3.46
N PHE A 105 4.89 10.98 -3.81
CA PHE A 105 3.96 12.09 -3.83
C PHE A 105 2.80 11.83 -2.86
N CYS A 106 2.12 12.90 -2.48
CA CYS A 106 0.83 12.82 -1.81
C CYS A 106 -0.14 13.81 -2.45
N ILE A 107 -1.32 13.35 -2.85
CA ILE A 107 -2.38 14.19 -3.42
C ILE A 107 -3.70 13.96 -2.71
N GLN A 108 -4.57 14.96 -2.77
CA GLN A 108 -5.95 14.83 -2.33
C GLN A 108 -6.85 14.49 -3.52
N CYS A 109 -7.61 13.40 -3.44
CA CYS A 109 -8.55 12.98 -4.48
C CYS A 109 -9.70 12.13 -3.91
N GLY A 110 -10.64 11.73 -4.77
CA GLY A 110 -11.66 10.74 -4.39
C GLY A 110 -11.10 9.32 -4.33
N LEU A 111 -11.64 8.49 -3.44
CA LEU A 111 -11.32 7.06 -3.30
C LEU A 111 -12.57 6.20 -3.56
N VAL A 112 -12.40 4.89 -3.75
CA VAL A 112 -13.48 3.98 -4.19
C VAL A 112 -14.59 3.74 -3.13
N LYS A 113 -14.29 3.95 -1.84
CA LYS A 113 -15.27 3.82 -0.74
C LYS A 113 -15.28 5.11 0.11
N PRO A 114 -16.45 5.56 0.60
CA PRO A 114 -16.59 6.84 1.29
C PRO A 114 -15.82 6.92 2.61
N ASP A 115 -15.68 5.80 3.32
CA ASP A 115 -15.01 5.75 4.63
C ASP A 115 -13.48 5.62 4.53
N ALA A 116 -12.94 5.42 3.31
CA ALA A 116 -11.51 5.32 3.10
C ALA A 116 -10.86 6.71 3.19
N LEU A 117 -9.83 6.82 4.01
CA LEU A 117 -9.10 8.06 4.27
C LEU A 117 -7.74 8.10 3.57
N VAL A 118 -7.21 6.94 3.22
CA VAL A 118 -5.89 6.77 2.60
C VAL A 118 -5.88 5.57 1.66
N GLU A 119 -5.20 5.73 0.52
CA GLU A 119 -4.81 4.65 -0.39
C GLU A 119 -3.34 4.84 -0.76
N ILE A 120 -2.56 3.75 -0.82
CA ILE A 120 -1.14 3.80 -1.20
C ILE A 120 -0.86 2.74 -2.27
N ALA A 121 -0.17 3.14 -3.34
CA ALA A 121 0.45 2.23 -4.29
C ALA A 121 1.98 2.34 -4.21
N THR A 122 2.69 1.24 -4.42
CA THR A 122 4.13 1.14 -4.11
C THR A 122 4.92 0.54 -5.26
N VAL A 123 6.13 1.06 -5.49
CA VAL A 123 7.14 0.47 -6.37
C VAL A 123 8.36 0.11 -5.54
N ALA A 124 8.84 -1.13 -5.67
CA ALA A 124 10.04 -1.62 -5.02
C ALA A 124 10.99 -2.30 -6.01
N HIS A 125 12.29 -2.26 -5.76
CA HIS A 125 13.31 -2.93 -6.55
C HIS A 125 14.05 -3.95 -5.68
N ILE A 126 13.73 -5.22 -5.86
CA ILE A 126 14.13 -6.32 -4.96
C ILE A 126 15.27 -7.18 -5.50
N ALA A 127 15.67 -6.98 -6.76
CA ALA A 127 16.79 -7.70 -7.37
C ALA A 127 18.11 -6.94 -7.19
N LYS A 128 19.19 -7.69 -7.07
CA LYS A 128 20.57 -7.22 -7.24
C LYS A 128 21.09 -7.65 -8.60
#